data_AF-A0A1L1Z861-F1
#
_entry.id   AF-A0A1L1Z861-F1
#
_cell.length_a   1.000
_cell.length_b   1.000
_cell.length_c   1.000
_cell.angle_alpha   90.00
_cell.angle_beta   90.00
_cell.angle_gamma   90.00
#
_symmetry.space_group_name_H-M   'P 1'
#
loop_
_entity.id
_entity.type
_entity.pdbx_description
1 polymer ?
#
loop_
_entity_poly.entity_id
_entity_poly.type
_entity_poly.pdbx_seq_one_letter_code
_entity_poly.pdbx_strand_id
1 'polypeptide(L)'
;MGLYLSMFGRRGGLCPSHACKDADDALISGSRKKPVDKHKKLLWYYVAFFTSPFVVFSWNVVFYIAFLLLFAYVLLMDFHSVPHPPELVLYSLVFVLFCDEVRQWYVNGVNYFTDLWNVMDTLGLFYFIAGIVFRLHSSNKSSLYSGRVIFCLDYIIFTLRLIHIFTVSRNLGPKIIMLQRMLIDVFFFLFLFAVWMVAFGVARQGILRQNEQRWRWIFRSVIYEPYLAMFGQVPSDVDGTTYDFAHCTFTGNESKPLCVELDEHNLPRFPEWITIPLVCIYMLSTNILLVNLLVAMFGYTVGTVQENNDQVWKFQRYFLVQEYCSRLNIPFPFIVFAYFYMVVKKCFKCCCKEKNMESSVCCFKNEDNETLAWEGVMKENYLVKINTKANDTSEEMRHRFRQLDTKLNDLKGLLKEIANKIK
;
A
#
# COMPACT_ATOMS: atom_id res chain seq x y z
N MET A 1 31.08 -2.52 68.82
CA MET A 1 31.32 -1.20 68.18
C MET A 1 29.98 -0.79 67.57
N GLY A 2 29.00 -0.35 68.37
CA GLY A 2 28.77 1.05 68.76
C GLY A 2 28.35 1.83 67.50
N LEU A 3 27.13 2.33 67.29
CA LEU A 3 26.01 2.70 68.16
C LEU A 3 24.69 2.51 67.40
N TYR A 4 23.72 1.85 68.05
CA TYR A 4 22.29 1.93 67.77
C TYR A 4 21.63 2.43 69.06
N LEU A 5 21.14 3.67 69.05
CA LEU A 5 20.26 4.33 70.03
C LEU A 5 19.56 5.43 69.20
N SER A 6 18.27 5.73 69.28
CA SER A 6 17.22 5.47 70.27
C SER A 6 15.89 5.86 69.59
N MET A 7 14.90 4.96 69.54
CA MET A 7 13.71 4.92 70.42
C MET A 7 12.65 5.98 70.13
N PHE A 8 11.50 5.52 69.57
CA PHE A 8 10.16 5.43 70.23
C PHE A 8 9.42 6.78 70.30
N GLY A 9 8.14 6.91 69.92
CA GLY A 9 7.15 5.90 69.56
C GLY A 9 5.76 6.53 69.33
N ARG A 10 4.88 5.68 68.80
CA ARG A 10 3.39 5.70 68.83
C ARG A 10 2.67 7.06 68.97
N ARG A 11 1.78 7.32 68.02
CA ARG A 11 0.33 7.34 68.30
C ARG A 11 -0.47 7.15 67.02
N GLY A 12 -1.43 6.23 67.07
CA GLY A 12 -2.53 6.20 66.12
C GLY A 12 -3.28 7.53 66.15
N GLY A 13 -3.63 7.99 64.97
CA GLY A 13 -4.49 9.14 64.76
C GLY A 13 -5.24 8.89 63.47
N LEU A 14 -6.55 8.65 63.58
CA LEU A 14 -7.47 8.75 62.47
C LEU A 14 -7.21 10.08 61.75
N CYS A 15 -7.01 10.04 60.43
CA CYS A 15 -7.06 11.27 59.63
C CYS A 15 -8.46 11.90 59.81
N PRO A 16 -8.56 13.18 60.22
CA PRO A 16 -9.84 13.84 60.32
C PRO A 16 -10.37 14.10 58.92
N SER A 17 -11.60 13.63 58.68
CA SER A 17 -12.41 13.75 57.47
C SER A 17 -12.82 15.20 57.11
N HIS A 18 -12.03 16.21 57.47
CA HIS A 18 -12.41 17.63 57.38
C HIS A 18 -11.41 18.54 56.67
N ALA A 19 -10.27 18.04 56.17
CA ALA A 19 -9.32 18.86 55.40
C ALA A 19 -9.53 18.82 53.86
N CYS A 20 -10.52 18.05 53.38
CA CYS A 20 -10.85 17.93 51.95
C CYS A 20 -12.06 18.77 51.52
N LYS A 21 -12.54 19.71 52.35
CA LYS A 21 -13.69 20.56 52.00
C LYS A 21 -13.35 22.04 51.75
N ASP A 22 -12.21 22.53 52.23
CA ASP A 22 -11.87 23.96 52.14
C ASP A 22 -10.96 24.32 50.95
N ALA A 23 -10.56 23.34 50.13
CA ALA A 23 -9.82 23.58 48.88
C ALA A 23 -10.75 23.73 47.65
N ASP A 24 -12.02 23.30 47.76
CA ASP A 24 -13.00 23.42 46.67
C ASP A 24 -13.69 24.79 46.63
N ASP A 25 -13.75 25.52 47.76
CA ASP A 25 -14.44 26.82 47.84
C ASP A 25 -13.57 28.04 47.49
N ALA A 26 -12.25 27.87 47.33
CA ALA A 26 -11.34 28.96 46.96
C ALA A 26 -11.13 29.14 45.44
N LEU A 27 -11.64 28.21 44.61
CA LEU A 27 -11.49 28.26 43.14
C LEU A 27 -12.75 28.75 42.39
N ILE A 28 -13.75 29.27 43.13
CA ILE A 28 -15.02 29.78 42.57
C ILE A 28 -15.04 31.31 42.45
N SER A 29 -14.05 32.04 42.97
CA SER A 29 -13.98 33.50 42.82
C SER A 29 -12.88 33.91 41.82
N GLY A 30 -13.28 34.54 40.71
CA GLY A 30 -12.38 35.42 39.97
C GLY A 30 -11.74 34.88 38.69
N SER A 31 -12.50 34.23 37.81
CA SER A 31 -12.22 34.32 36.37
C SER A 31 -13.54 34.46 35.63
N ARG A 32 -13.95 35.71 35.48
CA ARG A 32 -15.10 36.18 34.71
C ARG A 32 -14.99 35.56 33.30
N LYS A 33 -15.60 34.38 33.07
CA LYS A 33 -15.73 33.75 31.76
C LYS A 33 -16.50 34.73 30.89
N LYS A 34 -15.79 35.49 30.04
CA LYS A 34 -16.41 36.26 28.96
C LYS A 34 -17.33 35.29 28.20
N PRO A 35 -18.57 35.64 27.88
CA PRO A 35 -19.46 34.75 27.15
C PRO A 35 -18.81 34.49 25.78
N VAL A 36 -18.21 33.32 25.62
CA VAL A 36 -17.68 32.91 24.31
C VAL A 36 -18.89 32.69 23.42
N ASP A 37 -19.06 33.58 22.44
CA ASP A 37 -20.16 33.61 21.49
C ASP A 37 -20.57 32.20 21.09
N LYS A 38 -21.84 31.84 21.30
CA LYS A 38 -22.41 30.51 20.95
C LYS A 38 -22.09 30.14 19.49
N HIS A 39 -22.02 31.15 18.62
CA HIS A 39 -21.63 31.07 17.22
C HIS A 39 -20.15 30.70 17.03
N LYS A 40 -19.22 31.23 17.84
CA LYS A 40 -17.79 30.84 17.81
C LYS A 40 -17.59 29.40 18.27
N LYS A 41 -18.33 28.94 19.28
CA LYS A 41 -18.30 27.52 19.71
C LYS A 41 -18.80 26.58 18.62
N LEU A 42 -19.90 26.92 17.95
CA LEU A 42 -20.44 26.14 16.84
C LEU A 42 -19.44 26.09 15.67
N LEU A 43 -18.85 27.23 15.31
CA LEU A 43 -17.84 27.33 14.26
C LEU A 43 -16.58 26.52 14.61
N TRP A 44 -16.14 26.56 15.88
CA TRP A 44 -15.06 25.71 16.37
C TRP A 44 -15.37 24.22 16.27
N TYR A 45 -16.61 23.81 16.55
CA TYR A 45 -17.04 22.41 16.44
C TYR A 45 -17.05 21.94 14.98
N TYR A 46 -17.55 22.77 14.05
CA TYR A 46 -17.49 22.48 12.62
C TYR A 46 -16.04 22.42 12.10
N VAL A 47 -15.18 23.35 12.51
CA VAL A 47 -13.76 23.33 12.16
C VAL A 47 -13.08 22.09 12.74
N ALA A 48 -13.38 21.71 13.98
CA ALA A 48 -12.85 20.48 14.59
C ALA A 48 -13.27 19.22 13.81
N PHE A 49 -14.49 19.18 13.26
CA PHE A 49 -14.94 18.08 12.41
C PHE A 49 -14.18 18.03 11.07
N PHE A 50 -14.04 19.16 10.36
CA PHE A 50 -13.33 19.21 9.08
C PHE A 50 -11.81 19.08 9.20
N THR A 51 -11.25 19.31 10.39
CA THR A 51 -9.82 19.10 10.68
C THR A 51 -9.50 17.67 11.12
N SER A 52 -10.50 16.80 11.27
CA SER A 52 -10.28 15.39 11.56
C SER A 52 -9.55 14.70 10.39
N PRO A 53 -8.48 13.92 10.66
CA PRO A 53 -7.65 13.30 9.60
C PRO A 53 -8.46 12.38 8.69
N PHE A 54 -9.50 11.72 9.20
CA PHE A 54 -10.39 10.88 8.40
C PHE A 54 -11.20 11.71 7.38
N VAL A 55 -11.72 12.86 7.80
CA VAL A 55 -12.52 13.74 6.93
C VAL A 55 -11.61 14.36 5.87
N VAL A 56 -10.41 14.79 6.23
CA VAL A 56 -9.39 15.30 5.30
C VAL A 56 -9.01 14.23 4.27
N PHE A 57 -8.75 12.99 4.71
CA PHE A 57 -8.49 11.86 3.81
C PHE A 57 -9.66 11.63 2.82
N SER A 58 -10.89 11.57 3.33
CA SER A 58 -12.08 11.34 2.52
C SER A 58 -12.26 12.42 1.44
N TRP A 59 -12.11 13.70 1.81
CA TRP A 59 -12.14 14.79 0.85
C TRP A 59 -11.01 14.70 -0.18
N ASN A 60 -9.80 14.34 0.23
CA ASN A 60 -8.69 14.13 -0.70
C ASN A 60 -9.00 13.04 -1.73
N VAL A 61 -9.59 11.92 -1.31
CA VAL A 61 -10.03 10.86 -2.23
C VAL A 61 -11.09 11.38 -3.20
N VAL A 62 -12.12 12.08 -2.70
CA VAL A 62 -13.19 12.63 -3.54
C VAL A 62 -12.65 13.63 -4.56
N PHE A 63 -11.78 14.55 -4.14
CA PHE A 63 -11.16 15.52 -5.04
C PHE A 63 -10.22 14.86 -6.04
N TYR A 64 -9.50 13.80 -5.65
CA TYR A 64 -8.65 13.04 -6.56
C TYR A 64 -9.46 12.28 -7.63
N ILE A 65 -10.58 11.68 -7.24
CA ILE A 65 -11.52 11.06 -8.19
C ILE A 65 -12.11 12.11 -9.13
N ALA A 66 -12.50 13.28 -8.62
CA ALA A 66 -12.97 14.39 -9.44
C ALA A 66 -11.88 14.89 -10.42
N PHE A 67 -10.62 14.94 -9.98
CA PHE A 67 -9.47 15.23 -10.85
C PHE A 67 -9.31 14.20 -11.97
N LEU A 68 -9.41 12.90 -11.68
CA LEU A 68 -9.35 11.85 -12.70
C LEU A 68 -10.52 11.94 -13.69
N LEU A 69 -11.73 12.27 -13.21
CA LEU A 69 -12.89 12.50 -14.08
C LEU A 69 -12.70 13.73 -14.97
N LEU A 70 -12.17 14.82 -14.43
CA LEU A 70 -11.82 16.00 -15.22
C LEU A 70 -10.74 15.67 -16.26
N PHE A 71 -9.71 14.91 -15.88
CA PHE A 71 -8.65 14.50 -16.81
C PHE A 71 -9.22 13.62 -17.94
N ALA A 72 -10.06 12.64 -17.60
CA ALA A 72 -10.76 11.82 -18.59
C ALA A 72 -11.64 12.66 -19.52
N TYR A 73 -12.38 13.64 -18.98
CA TYR A 73 -13.20 14.56 -19.78
C TYR A 73 -12.35 15.39 -20.76
N VAL A 74 -11.25 15.98 -20.30
CA VAL A 74 -10.32 16.75 -21.15
C VAL A 74 -9.71 15.87 -22.26
N LEU A 75 -9.36 14.61 -21.97
CA LEU A 75 -8.69 13.72 -22.92
C LEU A 75 -9.65 13.09 -23.96
N LEU A 76 -10.90 12.85 -23.58
CA LEU A 76 -11.90 12.20 -24.42
C LEU A 76 -12.79 13.19 -25.18
N MET A 77 -13.26 14.24 -24.51
CA MET A 77 -14.25 15.17 -25.07
C MET A 77 -13.64 16.50 -25.52
N ASP A 78 -12.70 17.06 -24.74
CA ASP A 78 -12.28 18.46 -24.89
C ASP A 78 -10.81 18.65 -25.31
N PHE A 79 -10.24 17.70 -26.06
CA PHE A 79 -8.87 17.80 -26.56
C PHE A 79 -8.78 18.54 -27.91
N HIS A 80 -8.89 19.87 -27.86
CA HIS A 80 -8.82 20.75 -29.03
C HIS A 80 -7.39 21.28 -29.27
N SER A 81 -7.15 21.82 -30.48
CA SER A 81 -5.86 22.42 -30.87
C SER A 81 -5.46 23.63 -30.04
N VAL A 82 -6.43 24.30 -29.41
CA VAL A 82 -6.25 25.43 -28.49
C VAL A 82 -6.72 24.98 -27.10
N PRO A 83 -5.96 25.27 -26.03
CA PRO A 83 -6.32 24.85 -24.68
C PRO A 83 -7.62 25.54 -24.23
N HIS A 84 -8.63 24.73 -23.91
CA HIS A 84 -9.91 25.21 -23.39
C HIS A 84 -9.85 25.38 -21.86
N PRO A 85 -10.76 26.15 -21.24
CA PRO A 85 -10.77 26.37 -19.78
C PRO A 85 -10.65 25.11 -18.89
N PRO A 86 -11.36 23.99 -19.13
CA PRO A 86 -11.22 22.78 -18.31
C PRO A 86 -9.79 22.19 -18.33
N GLU A 87 -9.07 22.36 -19.44
CA GLU A 87 -7.68 21.92 -19.55
C GLU A 87 -6.73 22.84 -18.77
N LEU A 88 -6.97 24.15 -18.77
CA LEU A 88 -6.23 25.08 -17.92
C LEU A 88 -6.44 24.76 -16.43
N VAL A 89 -7.68 24.38 -16.06
CA VAL A 89 -7.96 23.89 -14.70
C VAL A 89 -7.16 22.62 -14.42
N LEU A 90 -7.11 21.66 -15.35
CA LEU A 90 -6.27 20.46 -15.20
C LEU A 90 -4.78 20.82 -14.98
N TYR A 91 -4.22 21.74 -15.76
CA TYR A 91 -2.83 22.21 -15.59
C TYR A 91 -2.58 22.82 -14.23
N SER A 92 -3.51 23.64 -13.74
CA SER A 92 -3.40 24.20 -12.40
C SER A 92 -3.48 23.13 -11.29
N LEU A 93 -4.33 22.11 -11.45
CA LEU A 93 -4.42 20.99 -10.51
C LEU A 93 -3.15 20.13 -10.49
N VAL A 94 -2.56 19.84 -11.65
CA VAL A 94 -1.28 19.10 -11.70
C VAL A 94 -0.12 19.95 -11.18
N PHE A 95 -0.18 21.28 -11.35
CA PHE A 95 0.77 22.17 -10.71
C PHE A 95 0.68 22.14 -9.17
N VAL A 96 -0.53 21.99 -8.61
CA VAL A 96 -0.71 21.78 -7.17
C VAL A 96 -0.01 20.51 -6.70
N LEU A 97 -0.19 19.42 -7.46
CA LEU A 97 0.48 18.14 -7.22
C LEU A 97 2.00 18.26 -7.27
N PHE A 98 2.53 18.94 -8.28
CA PHE A 98 3.95 19.19 -8.42
C PHE A 98 4.51 19.93 -7.19
N CYS A 99 3.84 20.98 -6.73
CA CYS A 99 4.24 21.71 -5.52
C CYS A 99 4.23 20.82 -4.26
N ASP A 100 3.26 19.92 -4.13
CA ASP A 100 3.19 19.01 -3.00
C ASP A 100 4.33 17.97 -3.01
N GLU A 101 4.69 17.44 -4.19
CA GLU A 101 5.86 16.55 -4.35
C GLU A 101 7.18 17.28 -4.08
N VAL A 102 7.35 18.51 -4.57
CA VAL A 102 8.54 19.32 -4.28
C VAL A 102 8.69 19.56 -2.77
N ARG A 103 7.59 19.80 -2.05
CA ARG A 103 7.62 19.90 -0.59
C ARG A 103 8.04 18.58 0.05
N GLN A 104 7.47 17.45 -0.37
CA GLN A 104 7.84 16.12 0.17
C GLN A 104 9.32 15.81 -0.07
N TRP A 105 9.83 16.14 -1.25
CA TRP A 105 11.25 16.00 -1.58
C TRP A 105 12.12 16.89 -0.68
N TYR A 106 11.72 18.14 -0.43
CA TYR A 106 12.46 19.05 0.46
C TYR A 106 12.53 18.53 1.91
N VAL A 107 11.44 17.93 2.42
CA VAL A 107 11.38 17.43 3.81
C VAL A 107 12.16 16.13 3.96
N ASN A 108 12.04 15.19 3.01
CA ASN A 108 12.61 13.84 3.13
C ASN A 108 14.01 13.71 2.50
N GLY A 109 14.44 14.68 1.69
CA GLY A 109 15.74 14.68 1.02
C GLY A 109 15.93 13.47 0.10
N VAL A 110 17.08 12.78 0.22
CA VAL A 110 17.42 11.61 -0.61
C VAL A 110 16.58 10.37 -0.32
N ASN A 111 16.03 10.25 0.89
CA ASN A 111 15.16 9.14 1.28
C ASN A 111 13.80 9.18 0.56
N TYR A 112 13.50 10.25 -0.17
CA TYR A 112 12.31 10.34 -0.99
C TYR A 112 12.32 9.31 -2.15
N PHE A 113 13.48 9.12 -2.80
CA PHE A 113 13.62 8.23 -3.97
C PHE A 113 13.68 6.74 -3.63
N THR A 114 13.77 6.38 -2.34
CA THR A 114 13.77 4.96 -1.93
C THR A 114 12.38 4.35 -1.98
N ASP A 115 11.33 5.16 -1.96
CA ASP A 115 9.95 4.70 -2.06
C ASP A 115 9.52 4.58 -3.53
N LEU A 116 9.10 3.38 -3.94
CA LEU A 116 8.64 3.10 -5.31
C LEU A 116 7.43 3.95 -5.70
N TRP A 117 6.56 4.29 -4.75
CA TRP A 117 5.37 5.10 -5.03
C TRP A 117 5.73 6.54 -5.37
N ASN A 118 6.70 7.10 -4.64
CA ASN A 118 7.23 8.44 -4.93
C ASN A 118 7.92 8.48 -6.31
N VAL A 119 8.63 7.41 -6.67
CA VAL A 119 9.21 7.28 -8.02
C VAL A 119 8.11 7.27 -9.09
N MET A 120 7.02 6.54 -8.88
CA MET A 120 5.87 6.55 -9.81
C MET A 120 5.22 7.93 -9.91
N ASP A 121 5.07 8.65 -8.81
CA ASP A 121 4.50 10.01 -8.78
C ASP A 121 5.39 11.02 -9.52
N THR A 122 6.72 10.95 -9.34
CA THR A 122 7.67 11.78 -10.11
C THR A 122 7.66 11.45 -11.60
N LEU A 123 7.53 10.16 -11.94
CA LEU A 123 7.44 9.71 -13.33
C LEU A 123 6.16 10.23 -14.01
N GLY A 124 5.01 10.19 -13.31
CA GLY A 124 3.76 10.80 -13.82
C GLY A 124 3.91 12.30 -14.07
N LEU A 125 4.47 13.05 -13.11
CA LEU A 125 4.72 14.49 -13.30
C LEU A 125 5.66 14.77 -14.49
N PHE A 126 6.69 13.94 -14.68
CA PHE A 126 7.59 14.05 -15.82
C PHE A 126 6.86 13.79 -17.17
N TYR A 127 6.03 12.75 -17.25
CA TYR A 127 5.23 12.47 -18.45
C TYR A 127 4.22 13.59 -18.74
N PHE A 128 3.59 14.17 -17.70
CA PHE A 128 2.69 15.29 -17.87
C PHE A 128 3.38 16.53 -18.45
N ILE A 129 4.57 16.88 -17.93
CA ILE A 129 5.39 17.99 -18.44
C ILE A 129 5.80 17.71 -19.89
N ALA A 130 6.24 16.49 -20.20
CA ALA A 130 6.55 16.10 -21.57
C ALA A 130 5.33 16.25 -22.49
N GLY A 131 4.14 15.83 -22.05
CA GLY A 131 2.88 16.00 -22.77
C GLY A 131 2.57 17.46 -23.07
N ILE A 132 2.77 18.37 -22.09
CA ILE A 132 2.63 19.82 -22.29
C ILE A 132 3.64 20.32 -23.33
N VAL A 133 4.90 19.91 -23.27
CA VAL A 133 5.94 20.34 -24.23
C VAL A 133 5.56 19.94 -25.67
N PHE A 134 5.15 18.69 -25.89
CA PHE A 134 4.69 18.22 -27.21
C PHE A 134 3.42 18.94 -27.68
N ARG A 135 2.58 19.39 -26.73
CA ARG A 135 1.37 20.16 -27.02
C ARG A 135 1.67 21.62 -27.41
N LEU A 136 2.61 22.27 -26.72
CA LEU A 136 3.03 23.64 -27.03
C LEU A 136 3.67 23.73 -28.42
N HIS A 137 4.24 22.63 -28.91
CA HIS A 137 4.71 22.49 -30.29
C HIS A 137 3.55 22.21 -31.29
N SER A 138 2.50 23.04 -31.21
CA SER A 138 1.23 22.90 -31.96
C SER A 138 1.38 23.08 -33.48
N SER A 139 2.55 23.55 -33.96
CA SER A 139 2.82 23.76 -35.39
C SER A 139 2.75 22.48 -36.23
N ASN A 140 2.93 21.30 -35.62
CA ASN A 140 2.92 20.01 -36.31
C ASN A 140 1.77 19.12 -35.80
N LYS A 141 0.82 18.74 -36.67
CA LYS A 141 -0.30 17.83 -36.34
C LYS A 141 0.18 16.49 -35.75
N SER A 142 1.34 16.00 -36.17
CA SER A 142 1.96 14.78 -35.63
C SER A 142 2.40 14.96 -34.16
N SER A 143 2.94 16.12 -33.78
CA SER A 143 3.35 16.41 -32.40
C SER A 143 2.14 16.48 -31.46
N LEU A 144 1.03 17.06 -31.93
CA LEU A 144 -0.22 17.11 -31.17
C LEU A 144 -0.77 15.71 -30.87
N TYR A 145 -0.75 14.82 -31.86
CA TYR A 145 -1.15 13.42 -31.66
C TYR A 145 -0.22 12.71 -30.66
N SER A 146 1.10 12.88 -30.79
CA SER A 146 2.06 12.33 -29.84
C SER A 146 1.85 12.86 -28.42
N GLY A 147 1.56 14.15 -28.25
CA GLY A 147 1.22 14.74 -26.95
C GLY A 147 -0.04 14.13 -26.34
N ARG A 148 -1.08 13.87 -27.16
CA ARG A 148 -2.28 13.15 -26.72
C ARG A 148 -1.96 11.73 -26.24
N VAL A 149 -1.13 10.99 -26.97
CA VAL A 149 -0.70 9.64 -26.58
C VAL A 149 0.04 9.66 -25.25
N ILE A 150 0.92 10.64 -25.03
CA ILE A 150 1.63 10.81 -23.77
C ILE A 150 0.64 11.07 -22.62
N PHE A 151 -0.35 11.96 -22.80
CA PHE A 151 -1.38 12.17 -21.78
C PHE A 151 -2.23 10.92 -21.52
N CYS A 152 -2.48 10.07 -22.52
CA CYS A 152 -3.18 8.80 -22.31
C CYS A 152 -2.37 7.84 -21.42
N LEU A 153 -1.06 7.74 -21.64
CA LEU A 153 -0.18 6.92 -20.82
C LEU A 153 -0.06 7.48 -19.39
N ASP A 154 0.02 8.79 -19.29
CA ASP A 154 0.09 9.50 -18.03
C ASP A 154 -1.19 9.35 -17.19
N TYR A 155 -2.37 9.35 -17.83
CA TYR A 155 -3.64 9.04 -17.17
C TYR A 155 -3.63 7.66 -16.49
N ILE A 156 -2.96 6.66 -17.07
CA ILE A 156 -2.81 5.34 -16.45
C ILE A 156 -1.99 5.46 -15.16
N ILE A 157 -0.88 6.20 -15.18
CA ILE A 157 -0.02 6.40 -14.01
C ILE A 157 -0.78 7.13 -12.89
N PHE A 158 -1.47 8.22 -13.21
CA PHE A 158 -2.33 8.92 -12.24
C PHE A 158 -3.47 8.04 -11.70
N THR A 159 -4.01 7.13 -12.51
CA THR A 159 -5.02 6.18 -12.04
C THR A 159 -4.39 5.13 -11.10
N LEU A 160 -3.18 4.63 -11.38
CA LEU A 160 -2.47 3.72 -10.49
C LEU A 160 -2.14 4.35 -9.13
N ARG A 161 -1.89 5.66 -9.07
CA ARG A 161 -1.73 6.40 -7.80
C ARG A 161 -2.97 6.31 -6.89
N LEU A 162 -4.18 6.13 -7.46
CA LEU A 162 -5.39 5.90 -6.66
C LEU A 162 -5.29 4.61 -5.83
N ILE A 163 -4.60 3.58 -6.33
CA ILE A 163 -4.34 2.33 -5.59
C ILE A 163 -3.49 2.65 -4.36
N HIS A 164 -2.44 3.45 -4.50
CA HIS A 164 -1.61 3.89 -3.38
C HIS A 164 -2.44 4.65 -2.33
N ILE A 165 -3.31 5.58 -2.74
CA ILE A 165 -4.19 6.32 -1.82
C ILE A 165 -5.14 5.37 -1.07
N PHE A 166 -5.63 4.31 -1.71
CA PHE A 166 -6.49 3.32 -1.05
C PHE A 166 -5.76 2.31 -0.16
N THR A 167 -4.42 2.25 -0.18
CA THR A 167 -3.63 1.41 0.77
C THR A 167 -3.93 1.75 2.22
N VAL A 168 -4.36 2.99 2.45
CA VAL A 168 -4.80 3.55 3.72
C VAL A 168 -6.05 2.87 4.29
N SER A 169 -6.91 2.36 3.41
CA SER A 169 -8.23 1.88 3.83
C SER A 169 -8.13 0.59 4.65
N ARG A 170 -9.01 0.43 5.64
CA ARG A 170 -9.04 -0.76 6.50
C ARG A 170 -9.26 -2.07 5.74
N ASN A 171 -10.06 -2.00 4.68
CA ASN A 171 -10.52 -3.21 3.97
C ASN A 171 -9.72 -3.49 2.69
N LEU A 172 -9.26 -2.45 1.97
CA LEU A 172 -8.51 -2.62 0.72
C LEU A 172 -7.00 -2.57 0.98
N GLY A 173 -6.53 -1.87 2.02
CA GLY A 173 -5.12 -1.70 2.32
C GLY A 173 -4.34 -2.99 2.41
N PRO A 174 -4.72 -3.92 3.32
CA PRO A 174 -4.03 -5.20 3.42
C PRO A 174 -4.09 -6.02 2.13
N LYS A 175 -5.20 -5.97 1.40
CA LYS A 175 -5.35 -6.66 0.11
C LYS A 175 -4.41 -6.10 -0.97
N ILE A 176 -4.19 -4.78 -0.99
CA ILE A 176 -3.25 -4.14 -1.91
C ILE A 176 -1.81 -4.53 -1.55
N ILE A 177 -1.45 -4.58 -0.27
CA ILE A 177 -0.12 -5.04 0.17
C ILE A 177 0.10 -6.51 -0.19
N MET A 178 -0.93 -7.35 -0.05
CA MET A 178 -0.91 -8.74 -0.51
C MET A 178 -0.64 -8.80 -2.02
N LEU A 179 -1.33 -7.99 -2.82
CA LEU A 179 -1.12 -7.90 -4.27
C LEU A 179 0.32 -7.51 -4.61
N GLN A 180 0.93 -6.56 -3.88
CA GLN A 180 2.33 -6.17 -4.08
C GLN A 180 3.29 -7.33 -3.81
N ARG A 181 3.05 -8.14 -2.76
CA ARG A 181 3.90 -9.30 -2.45
C ARG A 181 3.78 -10.40 -3.51
N MET A 182 2.60 -10.58 -4.08
CA MET A 182 2.37 -11.54 -5.17
C MET A 182 3.06 -11.16 -6.49
N LEU A 183 3.58 -9.93 -6.62
CA LEU A 183 4.34 -9.54 -7.82
C LEU A 183 5.58 -10.42 -8.02
N ILE A 184 6.22 -10.90 -6.95
CA ILE A 184 7.36 -11.83 -7.06
C ILE A 184 6.93 -13.14 -7.72
N ASP A 185 5.77 -13.68 -7.32
CA ASP A 185 5.19 -14.89 -7.90
C ASP A 185 4.81 -14.66 -9.38
N VAL A 186 4.27 -13.47 -9.71
CA VAL A 186 3.98 -13.06 -11.09
C VAL A 186 5.26 -13.02 -11.93
N PHE A 187 6.36 -12.44 -11.43
CA PHE A 187 7.61 -12.38 -12.18
C PHE A 187 8.18 -13.78 -12.45
N PHE A 188 8.11 -14.69 -11.47
CA PHE A 188 8.50 -16.08 -11.65
C PHE A 188 7.66 -16.79 -12.71
N PHE A 189 6.33 -16.60 -12.67
CA PHE A 189 5.43 -17.13 -13.70
C PHE A 189 5.74 -16.54 -15.09
N LEU A 190 5.91 -15.22 -15.20
CA LEU A 190 6.23 -14.56 -16.47
C LEU A 190 7.53 -15.07 -17.06
N PHE A 191 8.53 -15.37 -16.24
CA PHE A 191 9.78 -15.98 -16.69
C PHE A 191 9.55 -17.37 -17.28
N LEU A 192 8.86 -18.27 -16.57
CA LEU A 192 8.55 -19.61 -17.08
C LEU A 192 7.68 -19.55 -18.34
N PHE A 193 6.68 -18.67 -18.35
CA PHE A 193 5.78 -18.47 -19.47
C PHE A 193 6.51 -17.92 -20.70
N ALA A 194 7.42 -16.95 -20.53
CA ALA A 194 8.22 -16.40 -21.63
C ALA A 194 9.10 -17.48 -22.29
N VAL A 195 9.70 -18.39 -21.51
CA VAL A 195 10.50 -19.51 -22.05
C VAL A 195 9.63 -20.42 -22.94
N TRP A 196 8.45 -20.81 -22.44
CA TRP A 196 7.51 -21.63 -23.21
C TRP A 196 6.97 -20.91 -24.45
N MET A 197 6.62 -19.63 -24.31
CA MET A 197 6.10 -18.80 -25.39
C MET A 197 7.10 -18.66 -26.53
N VAL A 198 8.37 -18.33 -26.22
CA VAL A 198 9.42 -18.18 -27.24
C VAL A 198 9.72 -19.52 -27.91
N ALA A 199 9.82 -20.61 -27.14
CA ALA A 199 10.09 -21.94 -27.71
C ALA A 199 8.98 -22.38 -28.68
N PHE A 200 7.71 -22.25 -28.26
CA PHE A 200 6.57 -22.57 -29.10
C PHE A 200 6.45 -21.62 -30.30
N GLY A 201 6.55 -20.30 -30.09
CA GLY A 201 6.37 -19.30 -31.12
C GLY A 201 7.42 -19.40 -32.24
N VAL A 202 8.69 -19.63 -31.88
CA VAL A 202 9.77 -19.83 -32.86
C VAL A 202 9.60 -21.13 -33.62
N ALA A 203 9.27 -22.24 -32.93
CA ALA A 203 9.01 -23.52 -33.59
C ALA A 203 7.82 -23.43 -34.56
N ARG A 204 6.71 -22.82 -34.13
CA ARG A 204 5.52 -22.60 -34.95
C ARG A 204 5.82 -21.75 -36.18
N GLN A 205 6.48 -20.60 -36.01
CA GLN A 205 6.84 -19.72 -37.13
C GLN A 205 7.78 -20.43 -38.11
N GLY A 206 8.74 -21.21 -37.62
CA GLY A 206 9.69 -21.95 -38.45
C GLY A 206 9.08 -23.11 -39.24
N ILE A 207 8.02 -23.73 -38.72
CA ILE A 207 7.28 -24.80 -39.44
C ILE A 207 6.35 -24.23 -40.50
N LEU A 208 5.69 -23.10 -40.21
CA LEU A 208 4.61 -22.58 -41.05
C LEU A 208 5.08 -21.67 -42.19
N ARG A 209 6.15 -20.88 -42.00
CA ARG A 209 6.55 -19.80 -42.92
C ARG A 209 8.05 -19.71 -43.09
N GLN A 210 8.50 -19.57 -44.34
CA GLN A 210 9.92 -19.36 -44.64
C GLN A 210 10.28 -17.88 -44.78
N ASN A 211 11.43 -17.51 -44.19
CA ASN A 211 12.20 -16.31 -44.48
C ASN A 211 11.43 -14.96 -44.44
N GLU A 212 10.70 -14.71 -43.35
CA GLU A 212 10.04 -13.43 -43.09
C GLU A 212 11.07 -12.36 -42.67
N GLN A 213 11.27 -11.31 -43.47
CA GLN A 213 12.24 -10.24 -43.17
C GLN A 213 11.63 -9.10 -42.32
N ARG A 214 10.29 -9.07 -42.16
CA ARG A 214 9.58 -8.03 -41.42
C ARG A 214 9.55 -8.34 -39.93
N TRP A 215 10.50 -7.79 -39.17
CA TRP A 215 10.65 -8.01 -37.72
C TRP A 215 9.37 -7.77 -36.89
N ARG A 216 8.53 -6.79 -37.25
CA ARG A 216 7.24 -6.52 -36.58
C ARG A 216 6.26 -7.68 -36.69
N TRP A 217 6.23 -8.33 -37.85
CA TRP A 217 5.37 -9.50 -38.10
C TRP A 217 5.92 -10.75 -37.41
N ILE A 218 7.24 -10.91 -37.35
CA ILE A 218 7.88 -11.97 -36.56
C ILE A 218 7.49 -11.83 -35.09
N PHE A 219 7.61 -10.63 -34.50
CA PHE A 219 7.22 -10.40 -33.11
C PHE A 219 5.73 -10.70 -32.88
N ARG A 220 4.85 -10.30 -33.81
CA ARG A 220 3.42 -10.60 -33.73
C ARG A 220 3.13 -12.10 -33.71
N SER A 221 3.79 -12.88 -34.57
CA SER A 221 3.52 -14.32 -34.67
C SER A 221 4.24 -15.15 -33.59
N VAL A 222 5.45 -14.76 -33.19
CA VAL A 222 6.25 -15.51 -32.20
C VAL A 222 5.85 -15.18 -30.76
N ILE A 223 5.42 -13.95 -30.46
CA ILE A 223 5.13 -13.51 -29.09
C ILE A 223 3.63 -13.26 -28.90
N TYR A 224 3.04 -12.40 -29.72
CA TYR A 224 1.67 -11.92 -29.49
C TYR A 224 0.60 -12.99 -29.71
N GLU A 225 0.69 -13.78 -30.79
CA GLU A 225 -0.25 -14.89 -31.04
C GLU A 225 -0.19 -15.98 -29.95
N PRO A 226 0.98 -16.53 -29.58
CA PRO A 226 1.10 -17.45 -28.45
C PRO A 226 0.62 -16.87 -27.11
N TYR A 227 0.85 -15.58 -26.86
CA TYR A 227 0.32 -14.90 -25.69
C TYR A 227 -1.21 -14.92 -25.64
N LEU A 228 -1.89 -14.66 -26.77
CA LEU A 228 -3.35 -14.72 -26.87
C LEU A 228 -3.90 -16.14 -26.68
N ALA A 229 -3.16 -17.16 -27.10
CA ALA A 229 -3.53 -18.56 -26.89
C ALA A 229 -3.64 -18.93 -25.40
N MET A 230 -2.89 -18.26 -24.51
CA MET A 230 -3.07 -18.43 -23.06
C MET A 230 -4.48 -18.03 -22.58
N PHE A 231 -5.10 -17.04 -23.24
CA PHE A 231 -6.45 -16.58 -22.93
C PHE A 231 -7.54 -17.31 -23.72
N GLY A 232 -7.18 -18.36 -24.46
CA GLY A 232 -8.13 -19.21 -25.19
C GLY A 232 -8.33 -18.85 -26.66
N GLN A 233 -7.59 -17.88 -27.20
CA GLN A 233 -7.61 -17.61 -28.64
C GLN A 233 -6.63 -18.55 -29.37
N VAL A 234 -7.13 -19.71 -29.81
CA VAL A 234 -6.32 -20.68 -30.53
C VAL A 234 -6.02 -20.18 -31.94
N PRO A 235 -4.78 -20.32 -32.44
CA PRO A 235 -4.47 -19.92 -33.81
C PRO A 235 -5.21 -20.79 -34.83
N SER A 236 -5.81 -20.17 -35.84
CA SER A 236 -6.62 -20.85 -36.86
C SER A 236 -5.82 -21.41 -38.04
N ASP A 237 -4.51 -21.19 -38.05
CA ASP A 237 -3.57 -21.56 -39.11
C ASP A 237 -2.73 -22.81 -38.79
N VAL A 238 -3.21 -23.62 -37.85
CA VAL A 238 -2.57 -24.86 -37.38
C VAL A 238 -3.13 -26.09 -38.11
N ASP A 239 -4.38 -25.97 -38.55
CA ASP A 239 -5.16 -27.00 -39.24
C ASP A 239 -5.37 -26.57 -40.70
N GLY A 240 -4.99 -27.41 -41.66
CA GLY A 240 -5.11 -27.10 -43.08
C GLY A 240 -6.55 -27.01 -43.58
N THR A 241 -7.51 -27.53 -42.81
CA THR A 241 -8.95 -27.51 -43.15
C THR A 241 -9.65 -26.20 -42.80
N THR A 242 -9.17 -25.48 -41.79
CA THR A 242 -9.70 -24.19 -41.31
C THR A 242 -8.90 -23.00 -41.82
N TYR A 243 -7.84 -23.24 -42.59
CA TYR A 243 -7.01 -22.18 -43.15
C TYR A 243 -7.70 -21.46 -44.33
N ASP A 244 -8.02 -20.19 -44.14
CA ASP A 244 -8.57 -19.33 -45.19
C ASP A 244 -7.46 -18.50 -45.86
N PHE A 245 -7.22 -18.77 -47.15
CA PHE A 245 -6.28 -18.05 -47.99
C PHE A 245 -6.61 -16.57 -48.18
N ALA A 246 -7.86 -16.13 -47.92
CA ALA A 246 -8.25 -14.73 -48.03
C ALA A 246 -7.58 -13.84 -46.96
N HIS A 247 -7.13 -14.42 -45.86
CA HIS A 247 -6.51 -13.70 -44.74
C HIS A 247 -4.99 -13.50 -44.86
N CYS A 248 -4.35 -14.02 -45.91
CA CYS A 248 -2.89 -13.95 -46.08
C CYS A 248 -2.47 -13.38 -47.45
N THR A 249 -1.17 -13.10 -47.61
CA THR A 249 -0.57 -12.68 -48.90
C THR A 249 0.77 -13.37 -49.12
N PHE A 250 1.07 -13.83 -50.35
CA PHE A 250 2.33 -14.51 -50.67
C PHE A 250 3.55 -13.57 -50.75
N THR A 251 3.34 -12.32 -51.14
CA THR A 251 4.39 -11.30 -51.22
C THR A 251 4.55 -10.49 -49.94
N GLY A 252 3.63 -10.66 -48.98
CA GLY A 252 3.57 -9.90 -47.74
C GLY A 252 3.20 -8.43 -47.95
N ASN A 253 1.95 -8.05 -47.65
CA ASN A 253 1.54 -6.64 -47.60
C ASN A 253 1.57 -6.10 -46.16
N GLU A 254 1.57 -4.79 -45.94
CA GLU A 254 1.61 -4.17 -44.60
C GLU A 254 0.44 -4.59 -43.70
N SER A 255 -0.70 -4.97 -44.27
CA SER A 255 -1.94 -5.27 -43.55
C SER A 255 -2.16 -6.77 -43.27
N LYS A 256 -1.50 -7.68 -44.00
CA LYS A 256 -1.78 -9.12 -43.95
C LYS A 256 -0.52 -9.95 -43.68
N PRO A 257 -0.62 -11.03 -42.88
CA PRO A 257 0.49 -11.95 -42.66
C PRO A 257 0.87 -12.67 -43.96
N LEU A 258 2.09 -13.21 -43.98
CA LEU A 258 2.53 -14.09 -45.05
C LEU A 258 1.71 -15.40 -45.01
N CYS A 259 1.39 -15.94 -46.18
CA CYS A 259 0.73 -17.25 -46.24
C CYS A 259 1.66 -18.36 -45.74
N VAL A 260 1.06 -19.45 -45.30
CA VAL A 260 1.80 -20.71 -45.05
C VAL A 260 2.46 -21.19 -46.33
N GLU A 261 3.56 -21.95 -46.19
CA GLU A 261 4.21 -22.58 -47.34
C GLU A 261 3.27 -23.60 -47.99
N LEU A 262 3.18 -23.56 -49.33
CA LEU A 262 2.36 -24.44 -50.15
C LEU A 262 3.23 -25.43 -50.92
N ASP A 263 2.75 -26.66 -51.05
CA ASP A 263 3.31 -27.65 -51.97
C ASP A 263 2.86 -27.41 -53.42
N GLU A 264 3.42 -28.17 -54.36
CA GLU A 264 3.12 -28.11 -55.81
C GLU A 264 1.63 -28.25 -56.16
N HIS A 265 0.82 -28.79 -55.23
CA HIS A 265 -0.63 -28.96 -55.37
C HIS A 265 -1.47 -27.84 -54.73
N ASN A 266 -0.85 -26.71 -54.32
CA ASN A 266 -1.50 -25.63 -53.57
C ASN A 266 -2.12 -26.08 -52.23
N LEU A 267 -1.52 -27.10 -51.60
CA LEU A 267 -1.88 -27.59 -50.27
C LEU A 267 -0.86 -27.12 -49.23
N PRO A 268 -1.26 -26.81 -48.00
CA PRO A 268 -0.32 -26.42 -46.95
C PRO A 268 0.72 -27.53 -46.73
N ARG A 269 2.01 -27.16 -46.80
CA ARG A 269 3.15 -28.07 -46.72
C ARG A 269 3.45 -28.57 -45.30
N PHE A 270 2.90 -27.90 -44.29
CA PHE A 270 3.23 -28.20 -42.91
C PHE A 270 2.63 -29.55 -42.46
N PRO A 271 3.36 -30.36 -41.69
CA PRO A 271 2.85 -31.60 -41.14
C PRO A 271 1.85 -31.31 -40.00
N GLU A 272 0.55 -31.47 -40.27
CA GLU A 272 -0.54 -31.32 -39.28
C GLU A 272 -0.32 -32.20 -38.03
N TRP A 273 0.25 -33.40 -38.23
CA TRP A 273 0.59 -34.33 -37.15
C TRP A 273 1.71 -33.82 -36.22
N ILE A 274 2.44 -32.76 -36.59
CA ILE A 274 3.36 -32.05 -35.70
C ILE A 274 2.70 -30.79 -35.13
N THR A 275 2.08 -29.97 -36.00
CA THR A 275 1.54 -28.66 -35.59
C THR A 275 0.39 -28.79 -34.60
N ILE A 276 -0.52 -29.76 -34.79
CA ILE A 276 -1.65 -30.00 -33.90
C ILE A 276 -1.17 -30.43 -32.51
N PRO A 277 -0.34 -31.50 -32.36
CA PRO A 277 0.18 -31.86 -31.03
C PRO A 277 1.04 -30.76 -30.41
N LEU A 278 1.81 -30.00 -31.19
CA LEU A 278 2.61 -28.88 -30.69
C LEU A 278 1.73 -27.84 -29.99
N VAL A 279 0.61 -27.45 -30.62
CA VAL A 279 -0.36 -26.52 -30.02
C VAL A 279 -1.06 -27.15 -28.83
N CYS A 280 -1.47 -28.43 -28.90
CA CYS A 280 -2.09 -29.12 -27.77
C CYS A 280 -1.16 -29.17 -26.55
N ILE A 281 0.12 -29.50 -26.74
CA ILE A 281 1.14 -29.53 -25.68
C ILE A 281 1.36 -28.13 -25.11
N TYR A 282 1.45 -27.11 -25.97
CA TYR A 282 1.57 -25.72 -25.51
C TYR A 282 0.37 -25.32 -24.64
N MET A 283 -0.86 -25.55 -25.11
CA MET A 283 -2.08 -25.21 -24.39
C MET A 283 -2.21 -25.98 -23.06
N LEU A 284 -1.87 -27.26 -23.03
CA LEU A 284 -1.80 -28.06 -21.80
C LEU A 284 -0.78 -27.46 -20.82
N SER A 285 0.40 -27.11 -21.31
CA SER A 285 1.50 -26.59 -20.49
C SER A 285 1.17 -25.21 -19.92
N THR A 286 0.72 -24.27 -20.74
CA THR A 286 0.44 -22.91 -20.29
C THR A 286 -0.85 -22.82 -19.48
N ASN A 287 -1.96 -23.37 -20.00
CA ASN A 287 -3.28 -23.10 -19.43
C ASN A 287 -3.64 -24.04 -18.29
N ILE A 288 -3.13 -25.28 -18.32
CA ILE A 288 -3.43 -26.27 -17.28
C ILE A 288 -2.27 -26.36 -16.29
N LEU A 289 -1.00 -26.39 -16.72
CA LEU A 289 0.11 -26.48 -15.76
C LEU A 289 0.48 -25.12 -15.17
N LEU A 290 0.89 -24.15 -15.99
CA LEU A 290 1.44 -22.89 -15.49
C LEU A 290 0.40 -22.00 -14.80
N VAL A 291 -0.80 -21.85 -15.37
CA VAL A 291 -1.86 -21.02 -14.74
C VAL A 291 -2.32 -21.63 -13.40
N ASN A 292 -2.50 -22.95 -13.31
CA ASN A 292 -2.88 -23.59 -12.04
C ASN A 292 -1.76 -23.53 -11.00
N LEU A 293 -0.50 -23.63 -11.44
CA LEU A 293 0.65 -23.40 -10.56
C LEU A 293 0.64 -21.97 -10.01
N LEU A 294 0.38 -20.95 -10.85
CA LEU A 294 0.27 -19.56 -10.40
C LEU A 294 -0.85 -19.38 -9.37
N VAL A 295 -2.01 -19.99 -9.60
CA VAL A 295 -3.13 -19.98 -8.63
C VAL A 295 -2.72 -20.63 -7.31
N ALA A 296 -1.97 -21.73 -7.33
CA ALA A 296 -1.46 -22.38 -6.12
C ALA A 296 -0.46 -21.50 -5.37
N MET A 297 0.46 -20.85 -6.08
CA MET A 297 1.44 -19.91 -5.49
C MET A 297 0.75 -18.69 -4.88
N PHE A 298 -0.22 -18.09 -5.58
CA PHE A 298 -1.05 -17.03 -5.03
C PHE A 298 -1.83 -17.49 -3.80
N GLY A 299 -2.39 -18.70 -3.81
CA GLY A 299 -3.07 -19.28 -2.65
C GLY A 299 -2.16 -19.37 -1.42
N TYR A 300 -0.91 -19.80 -1.61
CA TYR A 300 0.10 -19.86 -0.55
C TYR A 300 0.47 -18.46 -0.02
N THR A 301 0.72 -17.50 -0.91
CA THR A 301 1.05 -16.11 -0.52
C THR A 301 -0.15 -15.40 0.14
N VAL A 302 -1.38 -15.65 -0.32
CA VAL A 302 -2.60 -15.15 0.34
C VAL A 302 -2.71 -15.70 1.76
N GLY A 303 -2.54 -17.01 1.94
CA GLY A 303 -2.68 -17.68 3.23
C GLY A 303 -1.70 -17.14 4.27
N THR A 304 -0.41 -17.08 3.92
CA THR A 304 0.65 -16.61 4.81
C THR A 304 0.52 -15.13 5.20
N VAL A 305 0.03 -14.27 4.30
CA VAL A 305 -0.16 -12.84 4.59
C VAL A 305 -1.46 -12.57 5.34
N GLN A 306 -2.51 -13.36 5.10
CA GLN A 306 -3.80 -13.21 5.80
C GLN A 306 -3.70 -13.53 7.29
N GLU A 307 -2.85 -14.49 7.69
CA GLU A 307 -2.57 -14.80 9.11
C GLU A 307 -1.96 -13.60 9.87
N ASN A 308 -1.29 -12.67 9.16
CA ASN A 308 -0.65 -11.48 9.73
C ASN A 308 -1.38 -10.16 9.39
N ASN A 309 -2.56 -10.22 8.76
CA ASN A 309 -3.27 -9.05 8.23
C ASN A 309 -3.54 -7.99 9.31
N ASP A 310 -3.95 -8.41 10.52
CA ASP A 310 -4.23 -7.50 11.63
C ASP A 310 -2.99 -6.71 12.10
N GLN A 311 -1.79 -7.31 12.06
CA GLN A 311 -0.55 -6.62 12.42
C GLN A 311 -0.16 -5.62 11.33
N VAL A 312 -0.27 -6.02 10.07
CA VAL A 312 0.00 -5.16 8.91
C VAL A 312 -0.93 -3.95 8.91
N TRP A 313 -2.24 -4.17 9.12
CA TRP A 313 -3.21 -3.08 9.18
C TRP A 313 -2.95 -2.11 10.34
N LYS A 314 -2.61 -2.62 11.54
CA LYS A 314 -2.30 -1.79 12.71
C LYS A 314 -1.07 -0.91 12.47
N PHE A 315 -0.02 -1.46 11.83
CA PHE A 315 1.18 -0.70 11.48
C PHE A 315 0.89 0.37 10.42
N GLN A 316 0.11 0.04 9.38
CA GLN A 316 -0.28 0.99 8.33
C GLN A 316 -1.13 2.15 8.84
N ARG A 317 -2.06 1.87 9.78
CA ARG A 317 -2.86 2.91 10.43
C ARG A 317 -1.98 3.93 11.15
N TYR A 318 -0.86 3.51 11.73
CA TYR A 318 0.07 4.43 12.37
C TYR A 318 0.70 5.39 11.37
N PHE A 319 1.26 4.89 10.26
CA PHE A 319 1.86 5.75 9.22
C PHE A 319 0.85 6.71 8.62
N LEU A 320 -0.38 6.24 8.39
CA LEU A 320 -1.46 7.11 7.94
C LEU A 320 -1.71 8.26 8.91
N VAL A 321 -1.92 7.94 10.18
CA VAL A 321 -2.24 8.95 11.17
C VAL A 321 -1.08 9.92 11.32
N GLN A 322 0.17 9.43 11.31
CA GLN A 322 1.37 10.25 11.35
C GLN A 322 1.48 11.19 10.14
N GLU A 323 1.23 10.69 8.92
CA GLU A 323 1.28 11.49 7.71
C GLU A 323 0.19 12.56 7.69
N TYR A 324 -1.07 12.20 7.94
CA TYR A 324 -2.18 13.17 7.91
C TYR A 324 -2.16 14.15 9.08
N CYS A 325 -1.55 13.79 10.21
CA CYS A 325 -1.31 14.72 11.30
C CYS A 325 -0.20 15.73 11.02
N SER A 326 0.78 15.38 10.17
CA SER A 326 1.89 16.26 9.80
C SER A 326 1.59 17.09 8.54
N ARG A 327 0.67 16.62 7.68
CA ARG A 327 0.17 17.40 6.54
C ARG A 327 -0.79 18.50 6.98
N LEU A 328 -0.87 19.57 6.19
CA LEU A 328 -1.90 20.60 6.37
C LEU A 328 -3.29 20.01 6.10
N ASN A 329 -4.23 20.26 7.02
CA ASN A 329 -5.63 19.78 7.02
C ASN A 329 -6.52 20.38 5.92
N ILE A 330 -5.99 20.63 4.71
CA ILE A 330 -6.70 21.31 3.64
C ILE A 330 -6.78 20.39 2.43
N PRO A 331 -7.95 20.25 1.78
CA PRO A 331 -8.13 19.33 0.68
C PRO A 331 -7.34 19.72 -0.57
N PHE A 332 -7.01 18.69 -1.35
CA PHE A 332 -6.18 18.65 -2.55
C PHE A 332 -6.26 19.83 -3.57
N PRO A 333 -7.38 20.57 -3.75
CA PRO A 333 -7.40 21.78 -4.59
C PRO A 333 -7.00 23.07 -3.85
N PHE A 334 -7.22 23.14 -2.54
CA PHE A 334 -7.08 24.38 -1.73
C PHE A 334 -5.75 24.48 -1.00
N ILE A 335 -4.95 23.42 -1.05
CA ILE A 335 -3.61 23.33 -0.46
C ILE A 335 -2.70 24.47 -0.95
N VAL A 336 -2.81 24.89 -2.22
CA VAL A 336 -1.99 26.00 -2.77
C VAL A 336 -2.29 27.32 -2.08
N PHE A 337 -3.56 27.64 -1.80
CA PHE A 337 -3.90 28.87 -1.09
C PHE A 337 -3.36 28.85 0.34
N ALA A 338 -3.32 27.68 0.97
CA ALA A 338 -2.72 27.51 2.29
C ALA A 338 -1.20 27.68 2.27
N TYR A 339 -0.52 27.11 1.26
CA TYR A 339 0.92 27.29 1.09
C TYR A 339 1.26 28.73 0.71
N PHE A 340 0.51 29.35 -0.20
CA PHE A 340 0.68 30.75 -0.53
C PHE A 340 0.49 31.62 0.72
N TYR A 341 -0.55 31.36 1.53
CA TYR A 341 -0.74 32.02 2.81
C TYR A 341 0.41 31.75 3.79
N MET A 342 0.93 30.53 3.89
CA MET A 342 2.08 30.21 4.75
C MET A 342 3.39 30.85 4.27
N VAL A 343 3.65 30.88 2.97
CA VAL A 343 4.83 31.50 2.35
C VAL A 343 4.75 33.00 2.52
N VAL A 344 3.61 33.62 2.21
CA VAL A 344 3.34 35.04 2.46
C VAL A 344 3.51 35.34 3.94
N LYS A 345 2.88 34.55 4.84
CA LYS A 345 3.06 34.70 6.30
C LYS A 345 4.51 34.56 6.71
N LYS A 346 5.29 33.63 6.14
CA LYS A 346 6.72 33.43 6.45
C LYS A 346 7.59 34.55 5.89
N CYS A 347 7.29 35.09 4.71
CA CYS A 347 7.91 36.30 4.18
C CYS A 347 7.60 37.52 5.06
N PHE A 348 6.36 37.67 5.56
CA PHE A 348 6.00 38.69 6.54
C PHE A 348 6.61 38.41 7.93
N LYS A 349 6.78 37.14 8.34
CA LYS A 349 7.45 36.73 9.59
C LYS A 349 8.98 36.87 9.52
N CYS A 350 9.59 36.81 8.34
CA CYS A 350 10.99 37.21 8.16
C CYS A 350 11.20 38.71 8.50
N CYS A 351 10.15 39.54 8.41
CA CYS A 351 10.17 40.93 8.87
C CYS A 351 9.84 41.10 10.36
N CYS A 352 9.19 40.14 11.01
CA CYS A 352 8.84 40.18 12.44
C CYS A 352 9.33 38.90 13.15
N LYS A 353 10.46 39.03 13.88
CA LYS A 353 11.01 37.97 14.75
C LYS A 353 10.01 37.58 15.83
N GLU A 354 9.20 36.57 15.57
CA GLU A 354 8.43 35.89 16.60
C GLU A 354 8.60 34.37 16.47
N LYS A 355 8.83 33.75 17.62
CA LYS A 355 9.27 32.36 17.80
C LYS A 355 8.52 31.37 16.92
N ASN A 356 9.25 30.36 16.46
CA ASN A 356 8.70 29.18 15.81
C ASN A 356 7.65 28.58 16.74
N MET A 357 6.38 28.65 16.35
CA MET A 357 5.38 27.73 16.86
C MET A 357 5.71 26.41 16.18
N GLU A 358 6.22 25.46 16.95
CA GLU A 358 6.48 24.10 16.47
C GLU A 358 5.24 23.58 15.75
N SER A 359 5.46 23.06 14.54
CA SER A 359 4.44 22.43 13.73
C SER A 359 3.80 21.32 14.55
N SER A 360 2.47 21.32 14.55
CA SER A 360 1.60 20.32 15.14
C SER A 360 2.11 18.89 14.92
N VAL A 361 2.85 18.38 15.90
CA VAL A 361 2.93 16.94 16.12
C VAL A 361 1.61 16.59 16.78
N CYS A 362 0.78 15.75 16.15
CA CYS A 362 -0.51 15.30 16.70
C CYS A 362 -0.42 14.78 18.14
N CYS A 363 0.75 14.29 18.53
CA CYS A 363 1.06 13.97 19.90
C CYS A 363 1.62 15.22 20.58
N PHE A 364 0.80 15.87 21.40
CA PHE A 364 1.31 16.76 22.44
C PHE A 364 2.38 16.00 23.23
N LYS A 365 3.66 16.38 23.09
CA LYS A 365 4.72 16.03 24.04
C LYS A 365 4.59 16.89 25.29
N ASN A 366 3.43 16.87 25.92
CA ASN A 366 3.37 17.25 27.30
C ASN A 366 3.74 15.97 28.07
N GLU A 367 5.02 15.84 28.40
CA GLU A 367 5.48 14.84 29.36
C GLU A 367 4.94 15.26 30.74
N ASP A 368 3.67 14.96 30.97
CA ASP A 368 3.02 15.22 32.24
C ASP A 368 3.59 14.22 33.24
N ASN A 369 4.24 14.73 34.31
CA ASN A 369 4.90 13.91 35.34
C ASN A 369 3.94 12.90 35.99
N GLU A 370 2.64 13.21 36.03
CA GLU A 370 1.59 12.29 36.48
C GLU A 370 1.43 11.06 35.58
N THR A 371 1.56 11.22 34.26
CA THR A 371 1.44 10.13 33.29
C THR A 371 2.62 9.18 33.39
N LEU A 372 3.83 9.72 33.59
CA LEU A 372 5.05 8.93 33.82
C LEU A 372 5.00 8.19 35.16
N ALA A 373 4.48 8.84 36.22
CA ALA A 373 4.27 8.19 37.51
C ALA A 373 3.26 7.04 37.41
N TRP A 374 2.15 7.25 36.69
CA TRP A 374 1.16 6.20 36.44
C TRP A 374 1.75 5.02 35.65
N GLU A 375 2.53 5.29 34.60
CA GLU A 375 3.23 4.25 33.82
C GLU A 375 4.21 3.47 34.70
N GLY A 376 4.98 4.16 35.56
CA GLY A 376 5.91 3.56 36.49
C GLY A 376 5.24 2.57 37.45
N VAL A 377 4.14 2.99 38.10
CA VAL A 377 3.36 2.13 39.00
C VAL A 377 2.79 0.92 38.24
N MET A 378 2.28 1.12 37.03
CA MET A 378 1.70 0.04 36.25
C MET A 378 2.76 -0.97 35.77
N LYS A 379 3.95 -0.49 35.42
CA LYS A 379 5.11 -1.32 35.09
C LYS A 379 5.54 -2.18 36.28
N GLU A 380 5.63 -1.59 37.48
CA GLU A 380 5.97 -2.34 38.69
C GLU A 380 4.94 -3.42 39.01
N ASN A 381 3.65 -3.08 38.97
CA ASN A 381 2.57 -4.05 39.16
C ASN A 381 2.62 -5.19 38.15
N TYR A 382 2.94 -4.89 36.88
CA TYR A 382 3.09 -5.89 35.84
C TYR A 382 4.30 -6.80 36.07
N LEU A 383 5.45 -6.23 36.47
CA LEU A 383 6.66 -6.99 36.79
C LEU A 383 6.45 -7.92 37.99
N VAL A 384 5.77 -7.42 39.04
CA VAL A 384 5.38 -8.24 40.20
C VAL A 384 4.51 -9.41 39.73
N LYS A 385 3.51 -9.16 38.87
CA LYS A 385 2.62 -10.21 38.34
C LYS A 385 3.36 -11.26 37.51
N ILE A 386 4.38 -10.88 36.75
CA ILE A 386 5.24 -11.83 36.02
C ILE A 386 6.02 -12.69 37.00
N ASN A 387 6.67 -12.05 37.99
CA ASN A 387 7.51 -12.74 38.96
C ASN A 387 6.71 -13.68 39.86
N THR A 388 5.52 -13.28 40.30
CA THR A 388 4.62 -14.16 41.07
C THR A 388 4.14 -15.33 40.22
N LYS A 389 3.74 -15.11 38.97
CA LYS A 389 3.29 -16.20 38.08
C LYS A 389 4.40 -17.20 37.75
N ALA A 390 5.64 -16.75 37.64
CA ALA A 390 6.82 -17.60 37.47
C ALA A 390 7.12 -18.43 38.74
N ASN A 391 6.94 -17.82 39.92
CA ASN A 391 7.10 -18.52 41.19
C ASN A 391 5.94 -19.50 41.47
N ASP A 392 4.69 -19.12 41.21
CA ASP A 392 3.50 -19.95 41.43
C ASP A 392 3.57 -21.26 40.63
N THR A 393 3.95 -21.18 39.35
CA THR A 393 4.10 -22.38 38.49
C THR A 393 5.24 -23.30 38.93
N SER A 394 6.33 -22.75 39.47
CA SER A 394 7.47 -23.53 39.98
C SER A 394 7.22 -24.09 41.39
N GLU A 395 6.55 -23.34 42.25
CA GLU A 395 6.23 -23.72 43.62
C GLU A 395 5.10 -24.74 43.68
N GLU A 396 4.09 -24.64 42.82
CA GLU A 396 2.99 -25.61 42.78
C GLU A 396 3.48 -27.02 42.39
N MET A 397 4.36 -27.12 41.39
CA MET A 397 5.01 -28.39 41.04
C MET A 397 5.94 -28.90 42.15
N ARG A 398 6.76 -28.02 42.76
CA ARG A 398 7.63 -28.41 43.89
C ARG A 398 6.84 -28.83 45.13
N HIS A 399 5.68 -28.24 45.37
CA HIS A 399 4.80 -28.59 46.49
C HIS A 399 4.14 -29.95 46.26
N ARG A 400 3.64 -30.23 45.05
CA ARG A 400 3.11 -31.55 44.68
C ARG A 400 4.17 -32.65 44.77
N PHE A 401 5.40 -32.38 44.34
CA PHE A 401 6.52 -33.32 44.51
C PHE A 401 6.83 -33.61 45.98
N ARG A 402 6.90 -32.57 46.83
CA ARG A 402 7.12 -32.74 48.28
C ARG A 402 6.01 -33.57 48.94
N GLN A 403 4.75 -33.35 48.55
CA GLN A 403 3.61 -34.13 49.06
C GLN A 403 3.64 -35.60 48.61
N LEU A 404 4.16 -35.89 47.43
CA LEU A 404 4.36 -37.27 46.95
C LEU A 404 5.47 -37.98 47.74
N ASP A 405 6.60 -37.31 47.97
CA ASP A 405 7.72 -37.86 48.76
C ASP A 405 7.30 -38.16 50.21
N THR A 406 6.52 -37.28 50.85
CA THR A 406 6.03 -37.54 52.21
C THR A 406 5.12 -38.78 52.24
N LYS A 407 4.20 -38.92 51.29
CA LYS A 407 3.33 -40.10 51.21
C LYS A 407 4.10 -41.39 50.91
N LEU A 408 5.14 -41.31 50.08
CA LEU A 408 5.98 -42.47 49.74
C LEU A 408 6.82 -42.92 50.94
N ASN A 409 7.31 -41.97 51.74
CA ASN A 409 8.00 -42.26 52.99
C ASN A 409 7.07 -42.88 54.05
N ASP A 410 5.83 -42.39 54.18
CA ASP A 410 4.84 -42.99 55.09
C ASP A 410 4.50 -44.43 54.67
N LEU A 411 4.32 -44.67 53.37
CA LEU A 411 4.02 -46.00 52.84
C LEU A 411 5.19 -46.98 53.04
N LYS A 412 6.43 -46.49 52.90
CA LYS A 412 7.65 -47.24 53.24
C LYS A 412 7.74 -47.55 54.74
N GLY A 413 7.31 -46.62 55.60
CA GLY A 413 7.18 -46.82 57.04
C GLY A 413 6.19 -47.94 57.38
N LEU A 414 4.98 -47.88 56.81
CA LEU A 414 3.94 -48.90 57.00
C LEU A 414 4.39 -50.28 56.49
N LEU A 415 5.06 -50.36 55.34
CA LEU A 415 5.63 -51.61 54.83
C LEU A 415 6.66 -52.21 55.79
N LYS A 416 7.50 -51.36 56.41
CA LYS A 416 8.48 -51.79 57.40
C LYS A 416 7.82 -52.32 58.68
N GLU A 417 6.74 -51.69 59.13
CA GLU A 417 5.94 -52.18 60.27
C GLU A 417 5.28 -53.53 59.96
N ILE A 418 4.69 -53.70 58.78
CA ILE A 418 4.09 -54.97 58.35
C ILE A 418 5.16 -56.06 58.23
N ALA A 419 6.31 -55.76 57.62
CA ALA A 419 7.42 -56.71 57.50
C ALA A 419 7.96 -57.14 58.88
N ASN A 420 7.99 -56.24 59.86
CA ASN A 420 8.37 -56.56 61.23
C ASN A 420 7.32 -57.37 62.00
N LYS A 421 6.04 -57.33 61.60
CA LYS A 421 4.97 -58.14 62.22
C LYS A 421 4.85 -59.56 61.63
N ILE A 422 5.35 -59.76 60.41
CA ILE A 422 5.34 -61.06 59.72
C ILE A 422 6.55 -61.93 60.11
N LYS A 423 7.60 -61.30 60.63
CA LYS A 423 8.83 -61.94 61.12
C LYS A 423 8.74 -62.17 62.62
#